data_AF-A0A2P1G7N8-F1
#
_entry.id   AF-A0A2P1G7N8-F1
#
_cell.length_a   1.000
_cell.length_b   1.000
_cell.length_c   1.000
_cell.angle_alpha   90.00
_cell.angle_beta   90.00
_cell.angle_gamma   90.00
#
_symmetry.space_group_name_H-M   'P 1'
#
loop_
_entity.id
_entity.type
_entity.pdbx_description
1 polymer ?
#
loop_
_entity_poly.entity_id
_entity_poly.type
_entity_poly.pdbx_seq_one_letter_code
_entity_poly.pdbx_strand_id
1 'polypeptide(L)'
;MKNIKPKKSKILKNNKKLHILQKTKGFRGTRGTNFKISNQSYIKSLTFKYRDRKNKKRFFKKLWISRINSKLYFFFNWSKLHHLYKTENILFNKKIINFLLTQDEFIFYKIFLNLL
;
A
#
# COMPACT_ATOMS: atom_id res chain seq x y z
N MET A 1 7.61 0.22 -53.94
CA MET A 1 6.79 -0.94 -53.48
C MET A 1 5.99 -0.51 -52.26
N LYS A 2 4.65 -0.61 -52.27
CA LYS A 2 3.82 -0.22 -51.11
C LYS A 2 4.00 -1.27 -50.00
N ASN A 3 4.61 -0.90 -48.89
CA ASN A 3 4.70 -1.74 -47.68
C ASN A 3 3.31 -1.88 -47.04
N ILE A 4 2.53 -2.87 -47.47
CA ILE A 4 1.21 -3.17 -46.91
C ILE A 4 1.44 -4.01 -45.64
N LYS A 5 1.24 -3.40 -44.47
CA LYS A 5 1.29 -4.13 -43.19
C LYS A 5 0.24 -5.25 -43.18
N PRO A 6 0.58 -6.47 -42.72
CA PRO A 6 -0.35 -7.59 -42.73
C PRO A 6 -1.57 -7.31 -41.84
N LYS A 7 -2.78 -7.65 -42.33
CA LYS A 7 -4.02 -7.55 -41.55
C LYS A 7 -3.99 -8.56 -40.39
N LYS A 8 -4.18 -8.08 -39.15
CA LYS A 8 -4.29 -8.95 -37.96
C LYS A 8 -5.50 -9.89 -38.06
N SER A 9 -5.31 -11.17 -37.69
CA SER A 9 -6.38 -12.17 -37.66
C SER A 9 -7.52 -11.78 -36.72
N LYS A 10 -8.75 -12.19 -37.06
CA LYS A 10 -9.97 -11.91 -36.29
C LYS A 10 -9.87 -12.47 -34.85
N ILE A 11 -9.29 -13.66 -34.72
CA ILE A 11 -9.08 -14.38 -33.46
C ILE A 11 -8.19 -13.57 -32.50
N LEU A 12 -7.05 -13.06 -32.99
CA LEU A 12 -6.12 -12.24 -32.20
C LEU A 12 -6.78 -10.96 -31.67
N LYS A 13 -7.69 -10.34 -32.43
CA LYS A 13 -8.42 -9.14 -31.99
C LYS A 13 -9.42 -9.47 -30.88
N ASN A 14 -10.18 -10.56 -31.03
CA ASN A 14 -11.13 -11.01 -30.02
C ASN A 14 -10.42 -11.40 -28.72
N ASN A 15 -9.31 -12.13 -28.79
CA ASN A 15 -8.56 -12.54 -27.59
C ASN A 15 -8.04 -11.35 -26.78
N LYS A 16 -7.53 -10.31 -27.45
CA LYS A 16 -7.10 -9.06 -26.76
C LYS A 16 -8.25 -8.34 -26.08
N LYS A 17 -9.40 -8.27 -26.74
CA LYS A 17 -10.63 -7.69 -26.17
C LYS A 17 -11.09 -8.47 -24.95
N LEU A 18 -11.17 -9.80 -25.05
CA LEU A 18 -11.58 -10.69 -23.98
C LEU A 18 -10.63 -10.60 -22.78
N HIS A 19 -9.31 -10.57 -23.00
CA HIS A 19 -8.34 -10.40 -21.92
C HIS A 19 -8.57 -9.12 -21.12
N ILE A 20 -8.78 -7.98 -21.79
CA ILE A 20 -9.06 -6.71 -21.10
C ILE A 20 -10.38 -6.79 -20.33
N LEU A 21 -11.45 -7.31 -20.94
CA LEU A 21 -12.75 -7.46 -20.29
C LEU A 21 -12.70 -8.40 -19.07
N GLN A 22 -11.89 -9.46 -19.13
CA GLN A 22 -11.64 -10.35 -17.99
C GLN A 22 -10.95 -9.60 -16.84
N LYS A 23 -9.94 -8.76 -17.14
CA LYS A 23 -9.23 -7.97 -16.13
C LYS A 23 -10.10 -6.85 -15.52
N THR A 24 -11.08 -6.34 -16.26
CA THR A 24 -12.01 -5.29 -15.81
C THR A 24 -13.34 -5.83 -15.30
N LYS A 25 -13.47 -7.15 -15.12
CA LYS A 25 -14.68 -7.77 -14.57
C LYS A 25 -14.95 -7.18 -13.18
N GLY A 26 -16.20 -6.78 -12.93
CA GLY A 26 -16.61 -6.11 -11.69
C GLY A 26 -16.47 -4.58 -11.71
N PHE A 27 -15.93 -3.98 -12.77
CA PHE A 27 -15.94 -2.52 -12.91
C PHE A 27 -17.36 -2.01 -13.14
N ARG A 28 -17.71 -0.89 -12.51
CA ARG A 28 -19.07 -0.32 -12.54
C ARG A 28 -19.48 0.11 -13.96
N GLY A 29 -20.62 -0.40 -14.41
CA GLY A 29 -21.27 -0.01 -15.67
C GLY A 29 -20.42 -0.31 -16.90
N THR A 30 -20.34 0.67 -17.81
CA THR A 30 -19.65 0.53 -19.11
C THR A 30 -18.15 0.27 -19.02
N ARG A 31 -17.54 0.50 -17.84
CA ARG A 31 -16.13 0.25 -17.56
C ARG A 31 -15.75 -1.23 -17.48
N GLY A 32 -16.74 -2.13 -17.37
CA GLY A 32 -16.54 -3.58 -17.38
C GLY A 32 -17.05 -4.27 -18.64
N THR A 33 -17.84 -3.59 -19.48
CA THR A 33 -18.53 -4.19 -20.63
C THR A 33 -18.04 -3.66 -21.98
N ASN A 34 -17.75 -2.36 -22.11
CA ASN A 34 -17.29 -1.76 -23.36
C ASN A 34 -15.76 -1.73 -23.41
N PHE A 35 -15.17 -2.38 -24.43
CA PHE A 35 -13.72 -2.49 -24.59
C PHE A 35 -12.96 -1.17 -24.51
N LYS A 36 -13.45 -0.11 -25.18
CA LYS A 36 -12.72 1.18 -25.23
C LYS A 36 -12.62 1.80 -23.84
N ILE A 37 -13.76 1.88 -23.14
CA ILE A 37 -13.86 2.45 -21.80
C ILE A 37 -13.16 1.56 -20.77
N SER A 38 -13.29 0.23 -20.92
CA SER A 38 -12.63 -0.76 -20.07
C SER A 38 -11.11 -0.65 -20.18
N ASN A 39 -10.57 -0.51 -21.40
CA ASN A 39 -9.13 -0.34 -21.60
C ASN A 39 -8.59 0.93 -20.94
N GLN A 40 -9.30 2.07 -21.08
CA GLN A 40 -8.92 3.31 -20.41
C GLN A 40 -8.93 3.15 -18.87
N SER A 41 -9.96 2.50 -18.33
CA SER A 41 -10.10 2.22 -16.90
C SER A 41 -9.02 1.25 -16.39
N TYR A 42 -8.67 0.24 -17.20
CA TYR A 42 -7.62 -0.71 -16.91
C TYR A 42 -6.26 -0.03 -16.80
N ILE A 43 -5.89 0.81 -17.77
CA ILE A 43 -4.64 1.57 -17.75
C ILE A 43 -4.57 2.47 -16.51
N LYS A 44 -5.65 3.18 -16.19
CA LYS A 44 -5.73 4.01 -14.96
C LYS A 44 -5.60 3.17 -13.68
N SER A 45 -6.14 1.95 -13.67
CA SER A 45 -6.02 1.05 -12.52
C SER A 45 -4.58 0.54 -12.34
N LEU A 46 -3.82 0.36 -13.43
CA LEU A 46 -2.41 -0.04 -13.35
C LEU A 46 -1.54 1.07 -12.75
N THR A 47 -1.78 2.33 -13.09
CA THR A 47 -1.03 3.46 -12.51
C THR A 47 -1.32 3.59 -11.01
N PHE A 48 -2.58 3.47 -10.60
CA PHE A 48 -2.96 3.40 -9.19
C PHE A 48 -2.34 2.21 -8.47
N LYS A 49 -2.37 1.01 -9.05
CA LYS A 49 -1.71 -0.18 -8.48
C LYS A 49 -0.22 0.07 -8.21
N TYR A 50 0.50 0.70 -9.14
CA TYR A 50 1.92 1.01 -8.94
C TYR A 50 2.11 2.03 -7.81
N ARG A 51 1.39 3.16 -7.87
CA ARG A 51 1.45 4.25 -6.89
C ARG A 51 1.10 3.77 -5.48
N ASP A 52 0.01 3.01 -5.37
CA ASP A 52 -0.57 2.65 -4.09
C ASP A 52 0.23 1.55 -3.36
N ARG A 53 1.03 0.75 -4.07
CA ARG A 53 2.05 -0.11 -3.42
C ARG A 53 3.05 0.71 -2.60
N LYS A 54 3.46 1.88 -3.09
CA LYS A 54 4.36 2.80 -2.36
C LYS A 54 3.59 3.53 -1.25
N ASN A 55 2.37 3.99 -1.53
CA ASN A 55 1.54 4.67 -0.53
C ASN A 55 1.14 3.76 0.63
N LYS A 56 0.83 2.48 0.38
CA LYS A 56 0.51 1.48 1.42
C LYS A 56 1.60 1.42 2.49
N LYS A 57 2.87 1.41 2.10
CA LYS A 57 4.00 1.43 3.04
C LYS A 57 4.01 2.70 3.89
N ARG A 58 3.74 3.87 3.29
CA ARG A 58 3.67 5.16 4.01
C ARG A 58 2.46 5.23 4.94
N PHE A 59 1.30 4.73 4.49
CA PHE A 59 0.06 4.68 5.26
C PHE A 59 0.22 3.85 6.53
N PHE A 60 0.76 2.63 6.42
CA PHE A 60 1.01 1.79 7.60
C PHE A 60 2.01 2.43 8.56
N LYS A 61 3.08 3.06 8.05
CA LYS A 61 4.03 3.78 8.90
C LYS A 61 3.36 4.91 9.68
N LYS A 62 2.48 5.68 9.04
CA LYS A 62 1.69 6.74 9.70
C LYS A 62 0.73 6.15 10.74
N LEU A 63 0.05 5.06 10.41
CA LEU A 63 -0.88 4.38 11.31
C LEU A 63 -0.18 3.88 12.57
N TRP A 64 0.98 3.25 12.44
CA TRP A 64 1.76 2.78 13.59
C TRP A 64 2.22 3.93 14.48
N ILE A 65 2.70 5.03 13.90
CA ILE A 65 3.08 6.22 14.68
C ILE A 65 1.87 6.79 15.43
N SER A 66 0.71 6.87 14.77
CA SER A 66 -0.52 7.36 15.40
C SER A 66 -0.98 6.48 16.56
N ARG A 67 -0.92 5.15 16.41
CA ARG A 67 -1.23 4.20 17.48
C ARG A 67 -0.25 4.30 18.66
N ILE A 68 1.04 4.34 18.37
CA ILE A 68 2.07 4.50 19.40
C ILE A 68 1.88 5.83 20.15
N ASN A 69 1.65 6.92 19.42
CA ASN A 69 1.36 8.23 20.02
C ASN A 69 0.11 8.21 20.90
N SER A 70 -0.95 7.51 20.50
CA SER A 70 -2.17 7.43 21.32
C SER A 70 -1.91 6.76 22.67
N LYS A 71 -1.03 5.76 22.73
CA LYS A 71 -0.66 5.05 23.97
C LYS A 71 0.34 5.82 24.83
N LEU A 72 1.18 6.64 24.21
CA LEU A 72 2.17 7.46 24.89
C LEU A 72 1.67 8.86 25.27
N TYR A 73 0.45 9.23 24.87
CA TYR A 73 -0.08 10.60 24.94
C TYR A 73 0.07 11.26 26.33
N PHE A 74 -0.10 10.51 27.41
CA PHE A 74 0.05 11.02 28.78
C PHE A 74 1.50 11.20 29.25
N PHE A 75 2.47 10.55 28.59
CA PHE A 75 3.87 10.53 29.02
C PHE A 75 4.76 11.35 28.09
N PHE A 76 4.84 10.98 26.80
CA PHE A 76 5.72 11.60 25.82
C PHE A 76 5.18 11.52 24.38
N ASN A 77 5.72 12.37 23.51
CA ASN A 77 5.53 12.24 22.07
C ASN A 77 6.50 11.21 21.46
N TRP A 78 6.08 10.48 20.42
CA TRP A 78 6.93 9.52 19.70
C TRP A 78 8.29 10.08 19.29
N SER A 79 8.36 11.36 18.91
CA SER A 79 9.63 11.99 18.51
C SER A 79 10.68 11.94 19.62
N LYS A 80 10.27 12.16 20.89
CA LYS A 80 11.17 12.12 22.04
C LYS A 80 11.61 10.68 22.34
N LEU A 81 10.66 9.74 22.35
CA LEU A 81 10.94 8.30 22.49
C LEU A 81 11.89 7.78 21.39
N HIS A 82 11.68 8.21 20.15
CA HIS A 82 12.53 7.81 19.03
C HIS A 82 13.96 8.37 19.15
N HIS A 83 14.11 9.57 19.71
CA HIS A 83 15.41 10.13 20.02
C HIS A 83 16.12 9.29 21.08
N LEU A 84 15.45 8.94 22.18
CA LEU A 84 16.00 8.07 23.24
C LEU A 84 16.43 6.71 22.70
N TYR A 85 15.62 6.05 21.87
CA TYR A 85 16.05 4.80 21.23
C TYR A 85 17.31 4.96 20.37
N LYS A 86 17.48 6.12 19.73
CA LYS A 86 18.64 6.38 18.90
C LYS A 86 19.89 6.65 19.75
N THR A 87 19.76 7.35 20.87
CA THR A 87 20.89 7.58 21.79
C THR A 87 21.37 6.29 22.43
N GLU A 88 20.44 5.40 22.79
CA GLU A 88 20.73 4.08 23.36
C GLU A 88 21.12 3.02 22.30
N ASN A 89 21.28 3.40 21.03
CA ASN A 89 21.60 2.50 19.91
C ASN A 89 20.61 1.34 19.70
N ILE A 90 19.35 1.49 20.13
CA ILE A 90 18.31 0.47 19.99
C ILE A 90 17.59 0.64 18.64
N LEU A 91 17.80 -0.33 17.74
CA LEU A 91 17.17 -0.37 16.42
C LEU A 91 15.76 -0.98 16.46
N PHE A 92 14.77 -0.22 16.96
CA PHE A 92 13.38 -0.66 16.90
C PHE A 92 12.65 -0.27 15.61
N ASN A 93 12.05 -1.27 14.98
CA ASN A 93 11.08 -1.06 13.91
C ASN A 93 9.70 -0.70 14.50
N LYS A 94 9.10 0.38 14.01
CA LYS A 94 7.74 0.85 14.37
C LYS A 94 6.67 -0.24 14.22
N LYS A 95 6.85 -1.17 13.27
CA LYS A 95 5.96 -2.34 13.11
C LYS A 95 5.96 -3.22 14.36
N ILE A 96 7.15 -3.52 14.89
CA ILE A 96 7.34 -4.41 16.05
C ILE A 96 6.83 -3.73 17.31
N ILE A 97 7.14 -2.43 17.50
CA ILE A 97 6.61 -1.65 18.62
C ILE A 97 5.08 -1.65 18.61
N ASN A 98 4.46 -1.38 17.46
CA ASN A 98 3.00 -1.40 17.37
C ASN A 98 2.44 -2.79 17.69
N PHE A 99 3.11 -3.87 17.25
CA PHE A 99 2.68 -5.23 17.54
C PHE A 99 2.79 -5.54 19.04
N LEU A 100 3.91 -5.17 19.67
CA LEU A 100 4.13 -5.32 21.11
C LEU A 100 3.05 -4.58 21.91
N LEU A 101 2.77 -3.32 21.56
CA LEU A 101 1.69 -2.54 22.16
C LEU A 101 0.29 -3.15 22.01
N THR A 102 0.08 -4.02 21.01
CA THR A 102 -1.25 -4.63 20.79
C THR A 102 -1.37 -5.96 21.52
N GLN A 103 -0.28 -6.71 21.67
CA GLN A 103 -0.26 -8.02 22.32
C GLN A 103 0.01 -7.89 23.82
N ASP A 104 1.10 -7.22 24.18
CA ASP A 104 1.63 -7.18 25.54
C ASP A 104 2.06 -5.76 25.93
N GLU A 105 1.08 -4.97 26.38
CA GLU A 105 1.32 -3.59 26.81
C GLU A 105 2.32 -3.51 27.98
N PHE A 106 2.27 -4.47 28.90
CA PHE A 106 3.17 -4.54 30.07
C PHE A 106 4.65 -4.58 29.67
N ILE A 107 5.01 -5.37 28.66
CA ILE A 107 6.40 -5.50 28.20
C ILE A 107 6.87 -4.18 27.60
N PHE A 108 6.00 -3.51 26.83
CA PHE A 108 6.31 -2.19 26.28
C PHE A 108 6.58 -1.17 27.39
N TYR A 109 5.71 -1.11 28.41
CA TYR A 109 5.90 -0.20 29.54
C TYR A 109 7.17 -0.52 30.34
N LYS A 110 7.51 -1.78 30.52
CA LYS A 110 8.77 -2.19 31.18
C LYS A 110 10.00 -1.72 30.40
N ILE A 111 10.02 -1.92 29.09
CA ILE A 111 11.11 -1.45 28.22
C ILE A 111 11.19 0.08 28.28
N PHE A 112 10.03 0.74 28.23
CA PHE A 112 9.95 2.19 28.29
C PHE A 112 10.47 2.78 29.61
N LEU A 113 10.09 2.19 30.76
CA LEU A 113 10.56 2.59 32.09
C LEU A 113 12.07 2.40 32.25
N ASN A 114 12.66 1.36 31.64
CA ASN A 114 14.10 1.12 31.70
C ASN A 114 14.94 2.12 30.87
N LEU A 115 14.28 2.90 30.01
CA LEU A 115 14.93 3.89 29.13
C LEU A 115 14.74 5.33 29.62
N LEU A 116 13.98 5.51 30.69
CA LEU A 116 13.70 6.78 31.32
C LEU A 116 14.67 6.97 32.49
#